data_AF-A0A124P3P7-F1
#
_entry.id   AF-A0A124P3P7-F1
#
_cell.length_a   1.000
_cell.length_b   1.000
_cell.length_c   1.000
_cell.angle_alpha   90.00
_cell.angle_beta   90.00
_cell.angle_gamma   90.00
#
_symmetry.space_group_name_H-M   'P 1'
#
loop_
_entity.id
_entity.type
_entity.pdbx_description
1 polymer ?
#
loop_
_entity_poly.entity_id
_entity_poly.type
_entity_poly.pdbx_seq_one_letter_code
_entity_poly.pdbx_strand_id
1 'polypeptide(L)'
;MNEFQKPRKNNPYVKILSTGIIDYEGEKWSKHRKIINPTFHAEKLKLMVPAMCLSCCEMIKRWETMFSNEKSLELDVFAHLQKLTGDVISRTAFGSSYEEG
;
A
#
# COMPACT_ATOMS: atom_id res chain seq x y z
N MET A 1 -23.98 -23.70 -5.26
CA MET A 1 -23.40 -22.35 -5.13
C MET A 1 -21.91 -22.57 -4.92
N ASN A 2 -21.09 -22.33 -5.95
CA ASN A 2 -19.71 -22.81 -5.98
C ASN A 2 -18.84 -22.01 -5.01
N GLU A 3 -18.44 -22.62 -3.89
CA GLU A 3 -17.44 -22.06 -2.99
C GLU A 3 -16.07 -22.09 -3.67
N PHE A 4 -15.53 -20.91 -3.95
CA PHE A 4 -14.17 -20.76 -4.43
C PHE A 4 -13.20 -21.07 -3.28
N GLN A 5 -12.51 -22.21 -3.33
CA GLN A 5 -11.42 -22.54 -2.40
C GLN A 5 -10.09 -22.06 -2.97
N LYS A 6 -9.33 -21.30 -2.17
CA LYS A 6 -8.00 -20.82 -2.56
C LYS A 6 -6.98 -21.97 -2.46
N PRO A 7 -5.87 -21.93 -3.22
CA PRO A 7 -4.79 -22.91 -3.05
C PRO A 7 -4.24 -22.87 -1.62
N ARG A 8 -4.16 -24.03 -0.95
CA ARG A 8 -3.63 -24.14 0.42
C ARG A 8 -2.19 -23.64 0.47
N LYS A 9 -1.92 -22.63 1.31
CA LYS A 9 -0.58 -22.12 1.57
C LYS A 9 0.06 -22.90 2.71
N ASN A 10 1.02 -23.78 2.39
CA ASN A 10 1.74 -24.60 3.38
C ASN A 10 2.92 -23.86 4.05
N ASN A 11 2.98 -22.52 4.00
CA ASN A 11 4.09 -21.75 4.58
C ASN A 11 3.72 -21.24 5.99
N PRO A 12 4.37 -21.73 7.07
CA PRO A 12 4.05 -21.36 8.45
C PRO A 12 4.31 -19.87 8.78
N TYR A 13 5.23 -19.19 8.06
CA TYR A 13 5.50 -17.77 8.25
C TYR A 13 4.38 -16.87 7.73
N VAL A 14 3.68 -17.30 6.67
CA VAL A 14 2.50 -16.60 6.13
C VAL A 14 1.35 -16.66 7.13
N LYS A 15 1.20 -17.79 7.84
CA LYS A 15 0.15 -17.98 8.85
C LYS A 15 0.27 -17.06 10.06
N ILE A 16 1.49 -16.66 10.42
CA ILE A 16 1.78 -15.77 11.57
C ILE A 16 1.55 -14.30 11.20
N LEU A 17 1.87 -13.90 9.96
CA LEU A 17 1.76 -12.51 9.52
C LEU A 17 0.40 -12.17 8.89
N SER A 18 -0.42 -13.15 8.49
CA SER A 18 -1.60 -12.89 7.65
C SER A 18 -2.91 -13.54 8.08
N THR A 19 -3.19 -13.63 9.38
CA THR A 19 -4.57 -13.88 9.86
C THR A 19 -5.51 -12.72 9.47
N GLY A 20 -6.03 -12.75 8.24
CA GLY A 20 -6.86 -11.70 7.66
C GLY A 20 -7.53 -12.13 6.35
N ILE A 21 -8.05 -11.17 5.59
CA ILE A 21 -8.84 -11.44 4.37
C ILE A 21 -8.08 -12.23 3.28
N ILE A 22 -6.75 -12.17 3.30
CA ILE A 22 -5.89 -12.92 2.38
C ILE A 22 -6.03 -14.43 2.64
N ASP A 23 -6.13 -14.83 3.90
CA ASP A 23 -6.18 -16.22 4.35
C ASP A 23 -7.61 -16.74 4.56
N TYR A 24 -8.61 -15.86 4.67
CA TYR A 24 -10.01 -16.30 4.76
C TYR A 24 -10.47 -16.99 3.47
N GLU A 25 -11.34 -17.99 3.66
CA GLU A 25 -12.01 -18.77 2.62
C GLU A 25 -13.54 -18.76 2.81
N GLY A 26 -14.26 -19.24 1.79
CA GLY A 26 -15.71 -19.44 1.82
C GLY A 26 -16.51 -18.21 2.24
N GLU A 27 -17.53 -18.43 3.07
CA GLU A 27 -18.41 -17.38 3.57
C GLU A 27 -17.65 -16.29 4.37
N LYS A 28 -16.61 -16.67 5.12
CA LYS A 28 -15.81 -15.73 5.91
C LYS A 28 -15.08 -14.73 5.01
N TRP A 29 -14.49 -15.22 3.92
CA TRP A 29 -13.88 -14.36 2.90
C TRP A 29 -14.90 -13.44 2.25
N SER A 30 -16.03 -13.99 1.81
CA SER A 30 -17.12 -13.25 1.15
C SER A 30 -17.61 -12.08 2.01
N LYS A 31 -17.88 -12.33 3.29
CA LYS A 31 -18.33 -11.31 4.26
C LYS A 31 -17.31 -10.18 4.40
N HIS A 32 -16.03 -10.49 4.62
CA HIS A 32 -15.00 -9.45 4.80
C HIS A 32 -14.74 -8.69 3.50
N ARG A 33 -14.76 -9.37 2.34
CA ARG A 33 -14.55 -8.72 1.04
C ARG A 33 -15.67 -7.75 0.72
N LYS A 34 -16.92 -8.11 1.05
CA LYS A 34 -18.08 -7.22 0.90
C LYS A 34 -17.96 -5.95 1.73
N ILE A 35 -17.39 -6.02 2.94
CA ILE A 35 -17.18 -4.85 3.81
C ILE A 35 -16.10 -3.91 3.26
N ILE A 36 -15.01 -4.47 2.72
CA ILE A 36 -13.83 -3.70 2.32
C ILE A 36 -13.96 -3.13 0.88
N ASN A 37 -14.62 -3.83 -0.03
CA ASN A 37 -14.73 -3.44 -1.43
C ASN A 37 -15.20 -1.99 -1.69
N PRO A 38 -16.18 -1.43 -0.95
CA PRO A 38 -16.64 -0.06 -1.18
C PRO A 38 -15.55 1.00 -1.06
N THR A 39 -14.53 0.78 -0.23
CA THR A 39 -13.39 1.69 -0.05
C THR A 39 -12.52 1.77 -1.31
N PHE A 40 -12.54 0.71 -2.15
CA PHE A 40 -11.77 0.62 -3.39
C PHE A 40 -12.60 0.95 -4.64
N HIS A 41 -13.80 1.52 -4.49
CA HIS A 41 -14.55 2.06 -5.62
C HIS A 41 -13.87 3.32 -6.18
N ALA A 42 -13.98 3.54 -7.49
CA ALA A 42 -13.31 4.64 -8.18
C ALA A 42 -13.54 6.02 -7.52
N GLU A 43 -14.78 6.32 -7.11
CA GLU A 43 -15.10 7.58 -6.42
C GLU A 43 -14.39 7.74 -5.07
N LYS A 44 -14.10 6.63 -4.37
CA LYS A 44 -13.32 6.65 -3.12
C LYS A 44 -11.82 6.74 -3.41
N LEU A 45 -11.34 6.06 -4.44
CA LEU A 45 -9.95 6.15 -4.88
C LEU A 45 -9.57 7.56 -5.34
N LYS A 46 -10.48 8.29 -6.01
CA LYS A 46 -10.27 9.69 -6.39
C LYS A 46 -9.96 10.58 -5.19
N LEU A 47 -10.56 10.31 -4.02
CA LEU A 47 -10.30 11.06 -2.78
C LEU A 47 -8.90 10.81 -2.22
N MET A 48 -8.24 9.70 -2.60
CA MET A 48 -6.89 9.35 -2.18
C MET A 48 -5.81 10.03 -3.04
N VAL A 49 -6.14 10.46 -4.26
CA VAL A 49 -5.21 11.07 -5.22
C VAL A 49 -4.42 12.24 -4.63
N PRO A 50 -5.02 13.19 -3.89
CA PRO A 50 -4.26 14.29 -3.29
C PRO A 50 -3.15 13.82 -2.35
N ALA A 51 -3.42 12.80 -1.52
CA ALA A 51 -2.44 12.22 -0.61
C ALA A 51 -1.32 11.47 -1.36
N MET A 52 -1.67 10.77 -2.45
CA MET A 52 -0.69 10.14 -3.34
C MET A 52 0.23 11.17 -3.99
N CYS A 53 -0.35 12.24 -4.55
CA CYS A 53 0.42 13.34 -5.15
C CYS A 53 1.34 14.00 -4.14
N LEU A 54 0.86 14.25 -2.92
CA LEU A 54 1.68 14.84 -1.86
C LEU A 54 2.89 13.95 -1.53
N SER A 55 2.70 12.63 -1.43
CA SER A 55 3.78 11.67 -1.19
C SER A 55 4.83 11.69 -2.32
N CYS A 56 4.37 11.73 -3.58
CA CYS A 56 5.26 11.85 -4.74
C CYS A 56 6.04 13.17 -4.73
N CYS A 57 5.36 14.30 -4.46
CA CYS A 57 5.98 15.62 -4.38
C CYS A 57 7.06 15.68 -3.30
N GLU A 58 6.83 15.08 -2.14
CA GLU A 58 7.83 15.01 -1.07
C GLU A 58 9.03 14.14 -1.43
N MET A 59 8.83 13.02 -2.12
CA MET A 59 9.94 12.21 -2.64
C MET A 59 10.78 13.01 -3.64
N ILE A 60 10.15 13.71 -4.57
CA ILE A 60 10.85 14.54 -5.57
C ILE A 60 11.63 15.67 -4.88
N LYS A 61 11.03 16.38 -3.91
CA LYS A 61 11.72 17.41 -3.12
C LYS A 61 12.95 16.86 -2.40
N ARG A 62 12.87 15.64 -1.84
CA ARG A 62 14.02 14.97 -1.21
C ARG A 62 15.11 14.63 -2.22
N TRP A 63 14.76 14.29 -3.45
CA TRP A 63 15.75 14.11 -4.51
C TRP A 63 16.39 15.44 -4.91
N GLU A 64 15.59 16.49 -5.13
CA GLU A 64 16.09 17.83 -5.46
C GLU A 64 17.12 18.33 -4.43
N THR A 65 16.90 18.09 -3.13
CA THR A 65 17.88 18.47 -2.10
C THR A 65 19.16 17.64 -2.13
N MET A 66 19.12 16.38 -2.59
CA MET A 66 20.32 15.58 -2.83
C MET A 66 21.13 16.08 -4.03
N PHE A 67 20.44 16.59 -5.07
CA PHE A 67 21.07 17.16 -6.26
C PHE A 67 21.75 18.52 -6.01
N SER A 68 21.40 19.25 -4.95
CA SER A 68 21.87 20.63 -4.72
C SER A 68 23.40 20.82 -4.74
N ASN A 69 24.20 19.76 -4.59
CA ASN A 69 25.66 19.82 -4.54
C ASN A 69 26.38 19.23 -5.77
N GLU A 70 25.67 18.57 -6.70
CA GLU A 70 26.29 17.89 -7.85
C GLU A 70 25.52 18.10 -9.15
N LYS A 71 26.21 18.05 -10.31
CA LYS A 71 25.58 18.24 -11.64
C LYS A 71 24.67 17.08 -12.05
N SER A 72 24.88 15.89 -11.48
CA SER A 72 24.14 14.66 -11.76
C SER A 72 24.38 13.66 -10.65
N LEU A 73 23.35 12.91 -10.26
CA LEU A 73 23.41 11.87 -9.22
C LEU A 73 22.82 10.58 -9.79
N GLU A 74 23.53 9.47 -9.62
CA GLU A 74 22.97 8.14 -9.82
C GLU A 74 22.29 7.70 -8.52
N LEU A 75 21.03 7.27 -8.61
CA LEU A 75 20.20 6.98 -7.44
C LEU A 75 19.51 5.63 -7.60
N ASP A 76 19.63 4.78 -6.57
CA ASP A 76 18.85 3.55 -6.47
C ASP A 76 17.39 3.90 -6.16
N VAL A 77 16.55 3.88 -7.19
CA VAL A 77 15.13 4.22 -7.06
C VAL A 77 14.34 3.18 -6.27
N PHE A 78 14.83 1.95 -6.13
CA PHE A 78 14.05 0.87 -5.53
C PHE A 78 13.71 1.17 -4.06
N ALA A 79 14.70 1.57 -3.26
CA ALA A 79 14.50 1.95 -1.87
C ALA A 79 13.54 3.14 -1.72
N HIS A 80 13.60 4.10 -2.66
CA HIS A 80 12.70 5.27 -2.65
C HIS A 80 11.26 4.89 -3.02
N LEU A 81 11.07 3.98 -3.97
CA LEU A 81 9.75 3.46 -4.33
C LEU A 81 9.13 2.63 -3.21
N GLN A 82 9.93 1.84 -2.49
CA GLN A 82 9.46 1.14 -1.29
C GLN A 82 8.98 2.12 -0.23
N LYS A 83 9.75 3.17 0.06
CA LYS A 83 9.36 4.23 1.00
C LYS A 83 8.10 4.98 0.53
N LEU A 84 8.04 5.37 -0.74
CA LEU A 84 6.88 6.02 -1.34
C LEU A 84 5.62 5.17 -1.21
N THR A 85 5.73 3.86 -1.45
CA THR A 85 4.61 2.92 -1.30
C THR A 85 4.11 2.91 0.14
N GLY A 86 5.02 2.90 1.11
CA GLY A 86 4.70 3.05 2.53
C GLY A 86 3.96 4.35 2.82
N ASP A 87 4.50 5.49 2.39
CA ASP A 87 3.91 6.82 2.61
C ASP A 87 2.51 6.94 2.00
N VAL A 88 2.32 6.42 0.79
CA VAL A 88 1.01 6.40 0.12
C VAL A 88 0.00 5.57 0.92
N ILE A 89 0.38 4.37 1.37
CA ILE A 89 -0.53 3.52 2.14
C ILE A 89 -0.86 4.16 3.48
N SER A 90 0.14 4.66 4.22
CA SER A 90 -0.06 5.34 5.50
C SER A 90 -1.05 6.49 5.36
N ARG A 91 -0.85 7.37 4.37
CA ARG A 91 -1.69 8.57 4.22
C ARG A 91 -3.09 8.26 3.75
N THR A 92 -3.24 7.29 2.86
CA THR A 92 -4.53 6.99 2.24
C THR A 92 -5.39 6.05 3.07
N ALA A 93 -4.77 5.13 3.82
CA ALA A 93 -5.48 4.16 4.66
C ALA A 93 -5.62 4.60 6.12
N PHE A 94 -4.66 5.35 6.66
CA PHE A 94 -4.58 5.68 8.09
C PHE A 94 -4.57 7.19 8.38
N GLY A 95 -4.28 8.03 7.38
CA GLY A 95 -4.27 9.49 7.53
C GLY A 95 -2.98 10.07 8.14
N SER A 96 -1.96 9.24 8.34
CA SER A 96 -0.62 9.60 8.81
C SER A 96 0.42 9.39 7.71
N SER A 97 1.63 9.94 7.86
CA SER A 97 2.76 9.55 6.99
C SER A 97 3.42 8.25 7.46
N TYR A 98 4.24 7.62 6.60
CA TYR A 98 4.96 6.39 6.96
C TYR A 98 5.90 6.57 8.16
N GLU A 99 6.44 7.79 8.32
CA GLU A 99 7.32 8.13 9.43
C GLU A 99 6.57 8.37 10.74
N GLU A 100 5.28 8.74 10.66
CA GLU A 100 4.44 9.04 11.84
C GLU A 100 3.74 7.80 12.42
N GLY A 101 3.63 6.71 11.65
CA GLY A 101 2.90 5.49 12.02
C GLY A 101 1.54 5.43 11.37
#